data_AF-A0AAU5TPW2-F1
#
_entry.id   AF-A0AAU5TPW2-F1
#
_cell.length_a   1.000
_cell.length_b   1.000
_cell.length_c   1.000
_cell.angle_alpha   90.00
_cell.angle_beta   90.00
_cell.angle_gamma   90.00
#
_symmetry.space_group_name_H-M   'P 1'
#
loop_
_entity.id
_entity.type
_entity.pdbx_description
1 polymer ?
#
loop_
_entity_poly.entity_id
_entity_poly.type
_entity_poly.pdbx_seq_one_letter_code
_entity_poly.pdbx_strand_id
1 'polypeptide(L)'
;MPSYAVLYQAAALCLTYPDDDFRARLPLLREAAPQLREFTDHAALTAPQELAAHYVQVFDFKNRHSLYLSWWQDGDTRRRGMSLVRFKDVYRAAGLEFTGEELPDFLPAVLEFAARTGNTDLLTEHRDGLEQLRSRLTAFGTPYASVLDAVCATLPNCTGVR
;
A
#
# COMPACT_ATOMS: atom_id res chain seq x y z
N MET A 1 2.62 -11.55 18.16
CA MET A 1 2.10 -11.67 16.78
C MET A 1 3.29 -11.98 15.89
N PRO A 2 3.21 -12.94 14.95
CA PRO A 2 4.26 -13.10 13.96
C PRO A 2 4.47 -11.75 13.26
N SER A 3 5.73 -11.36 13.08
CA SER A 3 6.05 -10.09 12.43
C SER A 3 5.61 -10.16 10.97
N TYR A 4 4.63 -9.33 10.58
CA TYR A 4 4.23 -9.16 9.18
C TYR A 4 5.21 -8.28 8.38
N ALA A 5 6.40 -8.00 8.92
CA ALA A 5 7.36 -7.09 8.31
C ALA A 5 7.72 -7.45 6.86
N VAL A 6 7.96 -8.74 6.60
CA VAL A 6 8.27 -9.21 5.24
C VAL A 6 7.08 -9.00 4.30
N LEU A 7 5.86 -9.28 4.76
CA LEU A 7 4.65 -9.06 3.98
C LEU A 7 4.45 -7.57 3.67
N TYR A 8 4.61 -6.68 4.66
CA TYR A 8 4.44 -5.25 4.44
C TYR A 8 5.50 -4.69 3.49
N GLN A 9 6.76 -5.08 3.64
CA GLN A 9 7.82 -4.66 2.72
C GLN A 9 7.56 -5.17 1.30
N ALA A 10 7.13 -6.43 1.16
CA ALA A 10 6.81 -6.99 -0.15
C ALA A 10 5.57 -6.32 -0.77
N ALA A 11 4.54 -6.03 0.02
CA ALA A 11 3.34 -5.33 -0.43
C ALA A 11 3.65 -3.89 -0.85
N ALA A 12 4.54 -3.19 -0.14
CA ALA A 12 5.02 -1.87 -0.54
C ALA A 12 5.61 -1.91 -1.95
N LEU A 13 6.53 -2.85 -2.21
CA LEU A 13 7.15 -3.02 -3.53
C LEU A 13 6.15 -3.44 -4.62
N CYS A 14 5.12 -4.21 -4.27
CA CYS A 14 4.06 -4.59 -5.22
C CYS A 14 3.12 -3.42 -5.57
N LEU A 15 3.09 -2.37 -4.76
CA LEU A 15 2.23 -1.19 -4.92
C LEU A 15 3.02 0.06 -5.38
N THR A 16 4.30 -0.09 -5.71
CA THR A 16 5.10 0.93 -6.40
C THR A 16 5.15 0.68 -7.90
N TYR A 17 5.58 1.68 -8.66
CA TYR A 17 5.76 1.54 -10.11
C TYR A 17 6.69 0.34 -10.43
N PRO A 18 6.30 -0.58 -11.32
CA PRO A 18 7.03 -1.82 -11.57
C PRO A 18 8.20 -1.58 -12.54
N ASP A 19 9.28 -0.99 -12.03
CA ASP A 19 10.53 -0.77 -12.74
C ASP A 19 11.42 -2.03 -12.84
N ASP A 20 12.63 -1.86 -13.38
CA ASP A 20 13.60 -2.94 -13.52
C ASP A 20 14.05 -3.50 -12.16
N ASP A 21 14.09 -2.67 -11.11
CA ASP A 21 14.45 -3.07 -9.75
C ASP A 21 13.36 -3.96 -9.14
N PHE A 22 12.08 -3.60 -9.31
CA PHE A 22 10.96 -4.46 -8.95
C PHE A 22 11.05 -5.80 -9.67
N ARG A 23 11.32 -5.78 -10.99
CA ARG A 23 11.43 -6.99 -11.81
C ARG A 23 12.55 -7.91 -11.32
N ALA A 24 13.71 -7.36 -10.97
CA ALA A 24 14.83 -8.11 -10.44
C ALA A 24 14.52 -8.76 -9.07
N ARG A 25 13.69 -8.10 -8.26
CA ARG A 25 13.27 -8.59 -6.93
C ARG A 25 12.11 -9.58 -6.96
N LEU A 26 11.39 -9.68 -8.07
CA LEU A 26 10.16 -10.47 -8.16
C LEU A 26 10.31 -11.95 -7.73
N PRO A 27 11.39 -12.69 -8.08
CA PRO A 27 11.60 -14.05 -7.57
C PRO A 27 11.65 -14.11 -6.04
N LEU A 28 12.36 -13.17 -5.41
CA LEU A 28 12.48 -13.09 -3.95
C LEU A 28 11.12 -12.75 -3.31
N LEU A 29 10.35 -11.83 -3.89
CA LEU A 29 9.02 -11.47 -3.37
C LEU A 29 8.08 -12.68 -3.37
N ARG A 30 8.12 -13.51 -4.42
CA ARG A 30 7.31 -14.73 -4.55
C ARG A 30 7.61 -15.77 -3.47
N GLU A 31 8.87 -15.85 -3.04
CA GLU A 31 9.32 -16.77 -2.00
C GLU A 31 9.05 -16.22 -0.60
N ALA A 32 9.38 -14.94 -0.38
CA ALA A 32 9.35 -14.32 0.94
C ALA A 32 7.93 -13.97 1.43
N ALA A 33 7.00 -13.68 0.51
CA ALA A 33 5.61 -13.35 0.83
C ALA A 33 4.62 -14.21 0.03
N PRO A 34 4.42 -15.50 0.38
CA PRO A 34 3.49 -16.38 -0.31
C PRO A 34 2.04 -15.87 -0.38
N GLN A 35 1.65 -14.98 0.53
CA GLN A 35 0.34 -14.32 0.55
C GLN A 35 0.14 -13.38 -0.65
N LEU A 36 1.22 -12.93 -1.29
CA LEU A 36 1.21 -12.05 -2.48
C LEU A 36 1.41 -12.85 -3.78
N ARG A 37 1.30 -14.18 -3.73
CA ARG A 37 1.60 -15.06 -4.86
C ARG A 37 0.73 -14.76 -6.08
N GLU A 38 -0.55 -14.42 -5.89
CA GLU A 38 -1.45 -14.10 -7.00
C GLU A 38 -0.93 -12.91 -7.83
N PHE A 39 -0.64 -11.79 -7.19
CA PHE A 39 -0.06 -10.63 -7.86
C PHE A 39 1.33 -10.94 -8.45
N THR A 40 2.20 -11.61 -7.69
CA THR A 40 3.57 -11.87 -8.14
C THR A 40 3.69 -12.95 -9.22
N ASP A 41 2.72 -13.86 -9.34
CA ASP A 41 2.54 -14.76 -10.48
C ASP A 41 2.07 -14.00 -11.71
N HIS A 42 1.05 -13.14 -11.56
CA HIS A 42 0.61 -12.27 -12.64
C HIS A 42 1.77 -11.41 -13.16
N ALA A 43 2.47 -10.69 -12.28
CA ALA A 43 3.58 -9.82 -12.64
C ALA A 43 4.74 -10.54 -13.32
N ALA A 44 4.97 -11.83 -13.02
CA ALA A 44 6.04 -12.62 -13.63
C ALA A 44 5.69 -13.05 -15.07
N LEU A 45 4.41 -13.24 -15.35
CA LEU A 45 3.89 -13.66 -16.65
C LEU A 45 3.60 -12.47 -17.58
N THR A 46 3.43 -11.26 -17.04
CA THR A 46 3.17 -10.04 -17.80
C THR A 46 4.47 -9.39 -18.30
N ALA A 47 4.43 -8.86 -19.54
CA ALA A 47 5.57 -8.11 -20.08
C ALA A 47 5.82 -6.84 -19.26
N PRO A 48 7.08 -6.41 -19.03
CA PRO A 48 7.38 -5.25 -18.17
C PRO A 48 6.61 -3.98 -18.56
N GLN A 49 6.56 -3.67 -19.86
CA GLN A 49 5.89 -2.49 -20.37
C GLN A 49 4.37 -2.56 -20.19
N GLU A 50 3.78 -3.75 -20.31
CA GLU A 50 2.35 -3.98 -20.08
C GLU A 50 2.01 -3.83 -18.59
N LEU A 51 2.85 -4.36 -17.71
CA LEU A 51 2.67 -4.24 -16.26
C LEU A 51 2.78 -2.78 -15.81
N ALA A 52 3.75 -2.03 -16.35
CA ALA A 52 3.91 -0.60 -16.11
C ALA A 52 2.72 0.22 -16.62
N ALA A 53 2.27 -0.05 -17.86
CA ALA A 53 1.08 0.61 -18.40
C ALA A 53 -0.17 0.31 -17.57
N HIS A 54 -0.33 -0.93 -17.12
CA HIS A 54 -1.43 -1.33 -16.26
C HIS A 54 -1.35 -0.68 -14.86
N TYR A 55 -0.16 -0.53 -14.27
CA TYR A 55 0.04 0.23 -13.02
C TYR A 55 -0.47 1.67 -13.18
N VAL A 56 -0.06 2.36 -14.24
CA VAL A 56 -0.50 3.73 -14.52
C VAL A 56 -2.01 3.76 -14.74
N GLN A 57 -2.57 2.82 -15.50
CA GLN A 57 -4.02 2.72 -15.69
C GLN A 57 -4.76 2.53 -14.37
N VAL A 58 -4.26 1.70 -13.45
CA VAL A 58 -4.95 1.44 -12.18
C VAL A 58 -4.86 2.64 -11.26
N PHE A 59 -3.65 3.19 -11.06
CA PHE A 59 -3.37 4.15 -10.00
C PHE A 59 -3.34 5.62 -10.44
N ASP A 60 -3.59 5.93 -11.72
CA ASP A 60 -3.85 7.30 -12.16
C ASP A 60 -5.00 7.89 -11.31
N PHE A 61 -4.78 9.10 -10.80
CA PHE A 61 -5.71 9.86 -9.96
C PHE A 61 -7.12 9.95 -10.58
N LYS A 62 -7.26 9.88 -11.90
CA LYS A 62 -8.56 9.88 -12.59
C LYS A 62 -9.39 8.62 -12.32
N ASN A 63 -8.74 7.48 -12.06
CA ASN A 63 -9.40 6.18 -11.92
C ASN A 63 -9.84 5.87 -10.48
N ARG A 64 -9.74 6.84 -9.57
CA ARG A 64 -10.31 6.77 -8.22
C ARG A 64 -9.76 5.63 -7.35
N HIS A 65 -8.54 5.15 -7.64
CA HIS A 65 -7.79 4.15 -6.86
C HIS A 65 -6.57 4.78 -6.18
N SER A 66 -6.71 5.97 -5.59
CA SER A 66 -5.57 6.69 -5.01
C SER A 66 -4.87 5.86 -3.93
N LEU A 67 -3.54 5.78 -3.99
CA LEU A 67 -2.69 5.15 -2.97
C LEU A 67 -2.39 6.08 -1.78
N TYR A 68 -2.90 7.32 -1.78
CA TYR A 68 -2.69 8.28 -0.70
C TYR A 68 -3.82 8.17 0.32
N LEU A 69 -3.51 7.68 1.52
CA LEU A 69 -4.51 7.31 2.52
C LEU A 69 -5.36 8.48 2.99
N SER A 70 -4.76 9.67 3.14
CA SER A 70 -5.48 10.86 3.59
C SER A 70 -6.53 11.33 2.57
N TRP A 71 -6.36 10.99 1.28
CA TRP A 71 -7.29 11.39 0.22
C TRP A 71 -8.68 10.75 0.41
N TRP A 72 -8.75 9.53 0.93
CA TRP A 72 -10.01 8.81 1.13
C TRP A 72 -10.88 9.38 2.25
N GLN A 73 -10.28 10.10 3.20
CA GLN A 73 -11.00 10.72 4.32
C GLN A 73 -11.23 12.20 4.11
N ASP A 74 -10.19 12.93 3.68
CA ASP A 74 -10.22 14.40 3.63
C ASP A 74 -10.28 14.97 2.21
N GLY A 75 -10.09 14.16 1.17
CA GLY A 75 -10.05 14.62 -0.23
C GLY A 75 -9.06 15.77 -0.43
N ASP A 76 -9.35 16.69 -1.35
CA ASP A 76 -8.52 17.88 -1.59
C ASP A 76 -8.92 19.08 -0.70
N THR A 77 -9.10 18.83 0.60
CA THR A 77 -9.47 19.87 1.56
C THR A 77 -8.29 20.29 2.42
N ARG A 78 -8.39 21.44 3.11
CA ARG A 78 -7.38 21.87 4.10
C ARG A 78 -7.11 20.82 5.17
N ARG A 79 -8.08 19.96 5.48
CA ARG A 79 -7.94 18.89 6.47
C ARG A 79 -6.86 17.89 6.06
N ARG A 80 -6.70 17.64 4.76
CA ARG A 80 -5.64 16.77 4.23
C ARG A 80 -4.25 17.25 4.64
N GLY A 81 -4.02 18.57 4.63
CA GLY A 81 -2.76 19.15 5.09
C GLY A 81 -2.42 18.80 6.55
N MET A 82 -3.43 18.80 7.43
CA MET A 82 -3.25 18.38 8.84
C MET A 82 -2.97 16.88 8.96
N SER A 83 -3.65 16.07 8.15
CA SER A 83 -3.40 14.63 8.09
C SER A 83 -1.96 14.35 7.66
N LEU A 84 -1.43 15.02 6.64
CA LEU A 84 -0.03 14.88 6.23
C LEU A 84 0.98 15.26 7.34
N VAL A 85 0.67 16.25 8.18
CA VAL A 85 1.48 16.59 9.36
C VAL A 85 1.46 15.43 10.35
N ARG A 86 0.28 14.85 10.62
CA ARG A 86 0.11 13.69 11.51
C ARG A 86 0.95 12.49 11.06
N PHE A 87 0.97 12.16 9.77
CA PHE A 87 1.85 11.09 9.24
C PHE A 87 3.33 11.36 9.55
N LYS A 88 3.81 12.58 9.29
CA LYS A 88 5.21 12.96 9.58
C LYS A 88 5.55 12.86 11.06
N ASP A 89 4.62 13.24 11.93
CA ASP A 89 4.83 13.17 13.37
C ASP A 89 4.89 11.72 13.88
N VAL A 90 4.08 10.81 13.32
CA VAL A 90 4.20 9.37 13.61
C VAL A 90 5.57 8.82 13.18
N TYR A 91 6.03 9.18 11.99
CA TYR A 91 7.36 8.76 11.51
C TYR A 91 8.48 9.26 12.42
N ARG A 92 8.45 10.55 12.79
CA ARG A 92 9.43 11.15 13.71
C ARG A 92 9.41 10.51 15.09
N ALA A 93 8.22 10.19 15.61
CA ALA A 93 8.09 9.52 16.91
C ALA A 93 8.75 8.13 16.92
N ALA A 94 8.84 7.47 15.77
CA ALA A 94 9.59 6.23 15.61
C ALA A 94 11.09 6.42 15.27
N GLY A 95 11.60 7.66 15.31
CA GLY A 95 12.97 7.99 14.96
C GLY A 95 13.26 7.96 13.45
N LEU A 96 12.23 8.08 12.62
CA LEU A 96 12.35 8.09 11.16
C LEU A 96 12.07 9.48 10.60
N GLU A 97 12.85 9.87 9.60
CA GLU A 97 12.58 11.06 8.80
C GLU A 97 12.09 10.61 7.41
N PHE A 98 10.97 11.18 6.97
CA PHE A 98 10.46 10.93 5.63
C PHE A 98 11.10 11.91 4.64
N THR A 99 11.93 11.38 3.75
CA THR A 99 12.72 12.14 2.77
C THR A 99 12.39 11.76 1.32
N GLY A 100 11.31 11.02 1.09
CA GLY A 100 10.90 10.58 -0.24
C GLY A 100 10.32 11.71 -1.09
N GLU A 101 10.29 11.50 -2.41
CA GLU A 101 9.61 12.41 -3.36
C GLU A 101 8.08 12.37 -3.22
N GLU A 102 7.57 11.24 -2.73
CA GLU A 102 6.16 11.01 -2.47
C GLU A 102 5.64 11.75 -1.23
N LEU A 103 4.33 11.78 -1.03
CA LEU A 103 3.75 12.27 0.22
C LEU A 103 3.85 11.21 1.33
N PRO A 104 3.91 11.63 2.61
CA PRO A 104 4.08 10.70 3.73
C PRO A 104 2.90 9.74 3.93
N ASP A 105 1.74 10.01 3.33
CA ASP A 105 0.54 9.16 3.38
C ASP A 105 0.43 8.20 2.18
N PHE A 106 1.45 8.15 1.32
CA PHE A 106 1.54 7.17 0.25
C PHE A 106 1.61 5.76 0.84
N LEU A 107 0.65 4.90 0.50
CA LEU A 107 0.47 3.59 1.12
C LEU A 107 1.76 2.73 1.11
N PRO A 108 2.54 2.62 0.03
CA PRO A 108 3.83 1.94 0.07
C PRO A 108 4.77 2.45 1.16
N ALA A 109 4.88 3.76 1.37
CA ALA A 109 5.71 4.31 2.44
C ALA A 109 5.19 3.97 3.84
N VAL A 110 3.85 3.96 4.01
CA VAL A 110 3.22 3.56 5.28
C VAL A 110 3.46 2.06 5.56
N LEU A 111 3.45 1.22 4.52
CA LEU A 111 3.77 -0.20 4.61
C LEU A 111 5.26 -0.42 4.95
N GLU A 112 6.19 0.31 4.34
CA GLU A 112 7.61 0.26 4.70
C GLU A 112 7.84 0.70 6.15
N PHE A 113 7.15 1.75 6.59
CA PHE A 113 7.17 2.18 7.99
C PHE A 113 6.70 1.06 8.92
N ALA A 114 5.56 0.43 8.61
CA ALA A 114 5.03 -0.69 9.39
C ALA A 114 5.97 -1.90 9.38
N ALA A 115 6.63 -2.17 8.24
CA ALA A 115 7.62 -3.23 8.13
C ALA A 115 8.83 -3.00 9.04
N ARG A 116 9.34 -1.76 9.07
CA ARG A 116 10.54 -1.39 9.81
C ARG A 116 10.31 -1.26 11.32
N THR A 117 9.13 -0.81 11.72
CA THR A 117 8.83 -0.44 13.12
C THR A 117 7.90 -1.42 13.82
N GLY A 118 7.15 -2.21 13.06
CA GLY A 118 6.02 -3.00 13.58
C GLY A 118 4.80 -2.17 13.98
N ASN A 119 4.84 -0.85 13.82
CA ASN A 119 3.71 0.04 14.14
C ASN A 119 2.72 0.05 12.96
N THR A 120 1.49 -0.40 13.22
CA THR A 120 0.39 -0.44 12.24
C THR A 120 -0.70 0.61 12.53
N ASP A 121 -0.42 1.61 13.37
CA ASP A 121 -1.41 2.59 13.82
C ASP A 121 -1.96 3.39 12.64
N LEU A 122 -1.10 3.86 11.74
CA LEU A 122 -1.53 4.59 10.53
C LEU A 122 -2.38 3.73 9.60
N LEU A 123 -2.03 2.45 9.43
CA LEU A 123 -2.85 1.51 8.64
C LEU A 123 -4.23 1.28 9.29
N THR A 124 -4.27 1.27 10.63
CA THR A 124 -5.50 1.06 11.41
C THR A 124 -6.37 2.32 11.42
N GLU A 125 -5.77 3.50 11.63
CA GLU A 125 -6.43 4.82 11.60
C GLU A 125 -7.07 5.11 10.24
N HIS A 126 -6.43 4.63 9.16
CA HIS A 126 -6.92 4.79 7.79
C HIS A 126 -7.58 3.52 7.21
N ARG A 127 -8.03 2.59 8.07
CA ARG A 127 -8.61 1.30 7.63
C ARG A 127 -9.80 1.47 6.68
N ASP A 128 -10.69 2.43 6.94
CA ASP A 128 -11.84 2.69 6.06
C ASP A 128 -11.41 3.12 4.65
N GLY A 129 -10.31 3.86 4.52
CA GLY A 129 -9.73 4.23 3.23
C GLY A 129 -9.12 3.03 2.51
N LEU A 130 -8.41 2.18 3.24
CA LEU A 130 -7.84 0.92 2.73
C LEU A 130 -8.94 -0.02 2.21
N GLU A 131 -10.03 -0.18 2.96
CA GLU A 131 -11.16 -1.03 2.54
C GLU A 131 -11.87 -0.48 1.30
N GLN A 132 -12.03 0.84 1.20
CA GLN A 132 -12.59 1.47 0.00
C GLN A 132 -11.69 1.28 -1.23
N LEU A 133 -10.38 1.46 -1.07
CA LEU A 133 -9.40 1.18 -2.14
C LEU A 133 -9.47 -0.29 -2.55
N ARG A 134 -9.41 -1.22 -1.59
CA ARG A 134 -9.50 -2.66 -1.81
C ARG A 134 -10.77 -3.02 -2.58
N SER A 135 -11.93 -2.58 -2.11
CA SER A 135 -13.22 -2.85 -2.75
C SER A 135 -13.28 -2.33 -4.19
N ARG A 136 -12.68 -1.17 -4.47
CA ARG A 136 -12.65 -0.61 -5.83
C ARG A 136 -11.68 -1.36 -6.74
N LEU A 137 -10.50 -1.74 -6.25
CA LEU A 137 -9.57 -2.59 -7.00
C LEU A 137 -10.19 -3.96 -7.33
N THR A 138 -10.92 -4.56 -6.38
CA THR A 138 -11.67 -5.81 -6.62
C THR A 138 -12.74 -5.61 -7.69
N ALA A 139 -13.53 -4.54 -7.60
CA ALA A 139 -14.57 -4.24 -8.59
C ALA A 139 -14.00 -3.92 -9.98
N PHE A 140 -12.80 -3.33 -10.04
CA PHE A 140 -12.06 -3.09 -11.27
C PHE A 140 -11.45 -4.37 -11.87
N GLY A 141 -11.32 -5.44 -11.07
CA GLY A 141 -10.81 -6.74 -11.52
C GLY A 141 -9.29 -6.77 -11.71
N THR A 142 -8.54 -6.01 -10.91
CA THR A 142 -7.08 -5.92 -11.03
C THR A 142 -6.36 -6.80 -10.00
N PRO A 143 -5.20 -7.43 -10.35
CA PRO A 143 -4.40 -8.24 -9.43
C PRO A 143 -3.90 -7.47 -8.20
N TYR A 144 -3.84 -6.14 -8.23
CA TYR A 144 -3.48 -5.34 -7.06
C TYR A 144 -4.46 -5.51 -5.89
N ALA A 145 -5.71 -5.92 -6.17
CA ALA A 145 -6.69 -6.23 -5.12
C ALA A 145 -6.18 -7.30 -4.15
N SER A 146 -5.53 -8.35 -4.67
CA SER A 146 -4.96 -9.44 -3.85
C SER A 146 -3.89 -8.95 -2.87
N VAL A 147 -3.13 -7.92 -3.24
CA VAL A 147 -2.14 -7.28 -2.35
C VAL A 147 -2.84 -6.59 -1.19
N LEU A 148 -3.91 -5.84 -1.46
CA LEU A 148 -4.71 -5.17 -0.42
C LEU A 148 -5.47 -6.17 0.46
N ASP A 149 -5.96 -7.28 -0.10
CA ASP A 149 -6.57 -8.36 0.68
C ASP A 149 -5.57 -8.94 1.69
N ALA A 150 -4.34 -9.22 1.25
CA ALA A 150 -3.28 -9.73 2.13
C ALA A 150 -2.91 -8.73 3.24
N VAL A 151 -2.79 -7.43 2.92
CA VAL A 151 -2.51 -6.39 3.92
C VAL A 151 -3.68 -6.26 4.90
N CYS A 152 -4.92 -6.15 4.43
CA CYS A 152 -6.09 -5.95 5.29
C CYS A 152 -6.35 -7.14 6.21
N ALA A 153 -6.00 -8.37 5.79
CA ALA A 153 -6.10 -9.57 6.62
C ALA A 153 -5.16 -9.57 7.84
N THR A 154 -4.12 -8.72 7.84
CA THR A 154 -3.21 -8.58 9.00
C THR A 154 -3.68 -7.58 10.04
N LEU A 155 -4.60 -6.68 9.67
CA LEU A 155 -5.06 -5.60 10.52
C LEU A 155 -6.22 -6.09 11.40
N PRO A 156 -6.37 -5.56 12.63
CA PRO A 156 -7.51 -5.87 13.47
C PRO A 156 -8.81 -5.64 12.69
N ASN A 157 -9.77 -6.56 12.82
CA ASN A 157 -11.10 -6.37 12.25
C ASN A 157 -11.64 -5.02 12.74
N CYS A 158 -12.31 -4.26 11.86
CA CYS A 158 -13.10 -3.13 12.31
C CYS A 158 -14.17 -3.67 13.25
N THR A 159 -13.91 -3.66 14.56
CA THR A 159 -14.96 -3.77 15.57
C THR A 159 -15.72 -2.46 15.53
N GLY A 160 -16.58 -2.33 14.53
CA GLY A 160 -17.66 -1.35 14.54
C GLY A 160 -18.56 -1.71 15.72
N VAL A 161 -18.40 -0.99 16.83
CA VAL A 161 -19.53 -0.76 17.71
C VAL A 161 -20.56 0.00 16.86
N ARG A 162 -21.74 -0.62 16.78
CA ARG A 162 -22.94 -0.18 16.07
C ARG A 162 -23.26 1.30 16.22
#